data_AF-A0A161MMT7-F1
#
_entry.id   AF-A0A161MMT7-F1
#
_cell.length_a   1.000
_cell.length_b   1.000
_cell.length_c   1.000
_cell.angle_alpha   90.00
_cell.angle_beta   90.00
_cell.angle_gamma   90.00
#
_symmetry.space_group_name_H-M   'P 1'
#
loop_
_entity.id
_entity.type
_entity.pdbx_description
1 polymer ?
#
loop_
_entity_poly.entity_id
_entity_poly.type
_entity_poly.pdbx_seq_one_letter_code
_entity_poly.pdbx_strand_id
1 'polypeptide(L)'
;MYFISESKKNREKAVPIFHKFLRIFDPRGRFYMLLALQDTVKEPGFVGYLATRTKDFVAESLYTKNSEELKYFTGKCLRDLIKKFCRLEGGCETDLVRNSDLIISSLNLLRYLIIRDTENFTGFLELLPSLDNNYLSPLKKAIQMSRAHYELQKKEINQPSNTDGVKTSTTVSVGGMELPHLSSEQKFQVIDGALNMFDLIDSLLSRLIECIHDHKTL
;
A
#
# COMPACT_ATOMS: atom_id res chain seq x y z
N MET A 1 -1.96 10.14 -6.01
CA MET A 1 -2.45 11.06 -4.94
C MET A 1 -3.58 11.95 -5.46
N TYR A 2 -4.85 11.53 -5.34
CA TYR A 2 -5.99 12.26 -5.88
C TYR A 2 -6.89 12.82 -4.77
N PHE A 3 -6.82 14.14 -4.58
CA PHE A 3 -7.97 14.96 -4.19
C PHE A 3 -8.86 15.12 -5.43
N ILE A 4 -10.19 15.06 -5.30
CA ILE A 4 -11.17 14.85 -6.40
C ILE A 4 -11.23 15.99 -7.45
N SER A 5 -10.34 16.99 -7.38
CA SER A 5 -10.27 18.08 -8.35
C SER A 5 -9.70 17.61 -9.70
N GLU A 6 -10.37 17.94 -10.80
CA GLU A 6 -9.88 17.72 -12.18
C GLU A 6 -8.54 18.43 -12.47
N SER A 7 -8.33 19.60 -11.86
CA SER A 7 -7.08 20.36 -11.96
C SER A 7 -5.94 19.70 -11.18
N LYS A 8 -4.90 19.23 -11.90
CA LYS A 8 -3.65 18.71 -11.31
C LYS A 8 -3.01 19.71 -10.34
N LYS A 9 -2.96 20.99 -10.73
CA LYS A 9 -2.42 22.07 -9.91
C LYS A 9 -3.14 22.21 -8.56
N ASN A 10 -4.46 22.04 -8.54
CA ASN A 10 -5.23 22.09 -7.30
C ASN A 10 -4.94 20.89 -6.42
N ARG A 11 -4.84 19.68 -7.01
CA ARG A 11 -4.48 18.47 -6.27
C ARG A 11 -3.11 18.61 -5.61
N GLU A 12 -2.12 19.09 -6.35
CA GLU A 12 -0.76 19.31 -5.85
C GLU A 12 -0.72 20.36 -4.73
N LYS A 13 -1.49 21.45 -4.86
CA LYS A 13 -1.60 22.48 -3.80
C LYS A 13 -2.32 21.97 -2.55
N ALA A 14 -3.29 21.08 -2.69
CA ALA A 14 -4.07 20.56 -1.57
C ALA A 14 -3.22 19.72 -0.60
N VAL A 15 -2.22 18.98 -1.12
CA VAL A 15 -1.37 18.09 -0.31
C VAL A 15 -0.64 18.82 0.84
N PRO A 16 0.14 19.88 0.60
CA PRO A 16 0.81 20.60 1.68
C PRO A 16 -0.18 21.36 2.58
N ILE A 17 -1.32 21.83 2.06
CA ILE A 17 -2.37 22.48 2.86
C ILE A 17 -2.96 21.46 3.85
N PHE A 18 -3.30 20.27 3.37
CA PHE A 18 -3.86 19.21 4.19
C PHE A 18 -2.83 18.69 5.21
N HIS A 19 -1.55 18.63 4.86
CA HIS A 19 -0.50 18.33 5.83
C HIS A 19 -0.47 19.36 6.97
N LYS A 20 -0.50 20.65 6.64
CA LYS A 20 -0.55 21.73 7.65
C LYS A 20 -1.81 21.63 8.50
N PHE A 21 -2.96 21.34 7.88
CA PHE A 21 -4.22 21.15 8.57
C PHE A 21 -4.15 20.03 9.61
N LEU A 22 -3.59 18.85 9.26
CA LEU A 22 -3.38 17.77 10.24
C LEU A 22 -2.51 18.21 11.42
N ARG A 23 -1.49 19.06 11.19
CA ARG A 23 -0.60 19.56 12.24
C ARG A 23 -1.24 20.59 13.18
N ILE A 24 -2.40 21.16 12.85
CA ILE A 24 -3.14 22.07 13.75
C ILE A 24 -3.66 21.31 14.97
N PHE A 25 -4.00 20.03 14.81
CA PHE A 25 -4.55 19.21 15.87
C PHE A 25 -3.46 18.76 16.84
N ASP A 26 -3.87 18.55 18.09
CA ASP A 26 -3.08 17.86 19.10
C ASP A 26 -2.91 16.36 18.73
N PRO A 27 -2.03 15.60 19.42
CA PRO A 27 -1.77 14.20 19.06
C PRO A 27 -3.03 13.33 19.06
N ARG A 28 -3.93 13.58 20.03
CA ARG A 28 -5.24 12.92 20.13
C ARG A 28 -6.08 13.18 18.88
N GLY A 29 -6.24 14.44 18.51
CA GLY A 29 -7.01 14.87 17.35
C GLY A 29 -6.45 14.30 16.05
N ARG A 30 -5.11 14.31 15.88
CA ARG A 30 -4.44 13.68 14.74
C ARG A 30 -4.77 12.20 14.63
N PHE A 31 -4.68 11.46 15.74
CA PHE A 31 -4.99 10.03 15.77
C PHE A 31 -6.44 9.74 15.36
N TYR A 32 -7.41 10.42 15.96
CA TYR A 32 -8.82 10.20 15.61
C TYR A 32 -9.16 10.65 14.19
N MET A 33 -8.54 11.72 13.71
CA MET A 33 -8.67 12.12 12.31
C MET A 33 -8.12 11.07 11.36
N LEU A 34 -6.93 10.52 11.64
CA LEU A 34 -6.35 9.46 10.83
C LEU A 34 -7.28 8.25 10.78
N LEU A 35 -7.87 7.84 11.91
CA LEU A 35 -8.86 6.74 11.93
C LEU A 35 -10.12 7.08 11.12
N ALA A 36 -10.73 8.23 11.37
CA ALA A 36 -11.99 8.62 10.74
C ALA A 36 -11.83 8.80 9.23
N LEU A 37 -10.74 9.39 8.77
CA LEU A 37 -10.47 9.62 7.36
C LEU A 37 -10.22 8.33 6.58
N GLN A 38 -9.58 7.32 7.20
CA GLN A 38 -9.44 5.99 6.61
C GLN A 38 -10.79 5.30 6.41
N ASP A 39 -11.72 5.49 7.35
CA ASP A 39 -13.05 4.87 7.28
C ASP A 39 -13.99 5.62 6.32
N THR A 40 -13.78 6.92 6.14
CA THR A 40 -14.63 7.77 5.30
C THR A 40 -14.16 7.82 3.85
N VAL A 41 -12.84 7.86 3.61
CA VAL A 41 -12.25 8.01 2.27
C VAL A 41 -11.62 6.70 1.83
N LYS A 42 -12.29 6.00 0.91
CA LYS A 42 -11.89 4.67 0.41
C LYS A 42 -10.91 4.71 -0.77
N GLU A 43 -10.31 5.86 -1.07
CA GLU A 43 -9.34 6.00 -2.16
C GLU A 43 -7.95 5.51 -1.70
N PRO A 44 -7.40 4.40 -2.25
CA PRO A 44 -6.16 3.81 -1.75
C PRO A 44 -4.98 4.79 -1.75
N GLY A 45 -4.89 5.66 -2.76
CA GLY A 45 -3.84 6.68 -2.83
C GLY A 45 -3.92 7.72 -1.71
N PHE A 46 -5.12 8.04 -1.22
CA PHE A 46 -5.28 8.93 -0.07
C PHE A 46 -4.99 8.20 1.25
N VAL A 47 -5.47 6.97 1.40
CA VAL A 47 -5.17 6.14 2.57
C VAL A 47 -3.65 5.88 2.69
N GLY A 48 -2.97 5.63 1.57
CA GLY A 48 -1.51 5.50 1.52
C GLY A 48 -0.78 6.78 1.94
N TYR A 49 -1.32 7.95 1.57
CA TYR A 49 -0.82 9.21 2.11
C TYR A 49 -0.98 9.31 3.64
N LEU A 50 -2.11 8.89 4.20
CA LEU A 50 -2.31 8.86 5.65
C LEU A 50 -1.34 7.88 6.35
N ALA A 51 -1.02 6.75 5.73
CA ALA A 51 0.02 5.83 6.23
C ALA A 51 1.39 6.52 6.26
N THR A 52 1.71 7.28 5.21
CA THR A 52 2.93 8.09 5.15
C THR A 52 2.95 9.17 6.23
N ARG A 53 1.82 9.86 6.48
CA ARG A 53 1.71 10.84 7.58
C ARG A 53 1.85 10.18 8.96
N THR A 54 1.29 8.99 9.13
CA THR A 54 1.42 8.20 10.36
C THR A 54 2.89 7.89 10.64
N LYS A 55 3.66 7.47 9.62
CA LYS A 55 5.11 7.28 9.75
C LYS A 55 5.81 8.54 10.27
N ASP A 56 5.49 9.71 9.73
CA ASP A 56 6.11 10.97 10.15
C ASP A 56 5.76 11.32 11.60
N PHE A 57 4.51 11.09 12.04
CA PHE A 57 4.12 11.33 13.44
C PHE A 57 4.76 10.34 14.41
N VAL A 58 4.88 9.06 14.04
CA VAL A 58 5.63 8.07 14.83
C VAL A 58 7.09 8.52 14.94
N ALA A 59 7.71 8.95 13.84
CA ALA A 59 9.09 9.41 13.84
C ALA A 59 9.31 10.60 14.78
N GLU A 60 8.41 11.58 14.73
CA GLU A 60 8.42 12.74 15.62
C GLU A 60 8.21 12.33 17.08
N SER A 61 7.31 11.38 17.35
CA SER A 61 7.05 10.85 18.70
C SER A 61 8.29 10.15 19.28
N LEU A 62 8.95 9.32 18.48
CA LEU A 62 10.17 8.60 18.88
C LEU A 62 11.36 9.55 19.08
N TYR A 63 11.45 10.61 18.26
CA TYR A 63 12.51 11.61 18.38
C TYR A 63 12.34 12.50 19.61
N THR A 64 11.13 13.04 19.81
CA THR A 64 10.86 13.98 20.91
C THR A 64 10.69 13.30 22.26
N LYS A 65 10.34 12.01 22.27
CA LYS A 65 9.96 11.24 23.47
C LYS A 65 8.87 11.92 24.30
N ASN A 66 8.03 12.74 23.67
CA ASN A 66 6.92 13.42 24.32
C ASN A 66 5.82 12.40 24.71
N SER A 67 5.42 12.39 25.98
CA SER A 67 4.45 11.42 26.51
C SER A 67 3.08 11.48 25.84
N GLU A 68 2.61 12.68 25.45
CA GLU A 68 1.31 12.84 24.79
C GLU A 68 1.35 12.35 23.34
N GLU A 69 2.43 12.61 22.59
CA GLU A 69 2.60 12.07 21.23
C GLU A 69 2.68 10.53 21.26
N LEU A 70 3.49 9.99 22.17
CA LEU A 70 3.67 8.55 22.32
C LEU A 70 2.36 7.81 22.62
N LYS A 71 1.51 8.38 23.48
CA LYS A 71 0.20 7.79 23.82
C LYS A 71 -0.67 7.45 22.61
N TYR A 72 -0.54 8.20 21.51
CA TYR A 72 -1.37 8.03 20.32
C TYR A 72 -0.63 7.42 19.12
N PHE A 73 0.70 7.43 19.13
CA PHE A 73 1.53 6.90 18.05
C PHE A 73 2.41 5.71 18.47
N THR A 74 2.10 5.06 19.59
CA THR A 74 2.63 3.74 19.99
C THR A 74 1.53 2.79 20.46
N GLY A 75 1.92 1.56 20.80
CA GLY A 75 1.11 0.55 21.46
C GLY A 75 -0.20 0.26 20.73
N LYS A 76 -1.31 0.25 21.47
CA LYS A 76 -2.64 -0.06 20.93
C LYS A 76 -3.10 0.94 19.88
N CYS A 77 -2.83 2.23 20.05
CA CYS A 77 -3.26 3.26 19.11
C CYS A 77 -2.56 3.07 17.74
N LEU A 78 -1.24 2.90 17.75
CA LEU A 78 -0.50 2.61 16.52
C LEU A 78 -0.96 1.29 15.86
N ARG A 79 -1.19 0.25 16.68
CA ARG A 79 -1.76 -1.03 16.22
C ARG A 79 -3.09 -0.86 15.49
N ASP A 80 -3.99 -0.04 16.01
CA ASP A 80 -5.30 0.20 15.43
C ASP A 80 -5.19 0.93 14.06
N LEU A 81 -4.22 1.84 13.91
CA LEU A 81 -3.89 2.47 12.63
C LEU A 81 -3.28 1.47 11.63
N ILE A 82 -2.24 0.74 12.04
CA ILE A 82 -1.53 -0.22 11.18
C ILE A 82 -2.48 -1.28 10.65
N LYS A 83 -3.37 -1.81 11.49
CA LYS A 83 -4.38 -2.80 11.09
C LYS A 83 -5.31 -2.31 10.00
N LYS A 84 -5.52 -0.99 9.85
CA LYS A 84 -6.34 -0.42 8.77
C LYS A 84 -5.54 -0.21 7.49
N PHE A 85 -4.29 0.22 7.59
CA PHE A 85 -3.40 0.37 6.43
C PHE A 85 -2.97 -0.96 5.81
N CYS A 86 -2.75 -1.98 6.63
CA CYS A 86 -2.24 -3.29 6.21
C CYS A 86 -3.38 -4.27 5.97
N ARG A 87 -4.21 -3.99 4.95
CA ARG A 87 -5.35 -4.82 4.56
C ARG A 87 -5.31 -5.11 3.07
N LEU A 88 -5.75 -6.30 2.71
CA LEU A 88 -6.02 -6.70 1.33
C LEU A 88 -7.51 -7.00 1.22
N GLU A 89 -8.29 -6.01 0.76
CA GLU A 89 -9.71 -6.19 0.48
C GLU A 89 -9.84 -7.17 -0.71
N GLY A 90 -10.24 -8.42 -0.43
CA GLY A 90 -10.23 -9.54 -1.39
C GLY A 90 -9.07 -10.54 -1.21
N GLY A 91 -8.18 -10.33 -0.23
CA GLY A 91 -7.08 -11.25 0.05
C GLY A 91 -6.13 -11.40 -1.14
N CYS A 92 -5.96 -12.62 -1.66
CA CYS A 92 -5.10 -12.86 -2.82
C CYS A 92 -5.67 -12.36 -4.16
N GLU A 93 -6.96 -11.98 -4.19
CA GLU A 93 -7.63 -11.44 -5.38
C GLU A 93 -7.64 -9.90 -5.41
N THR A 94 -7.02 -9.25 -4.41
CA THR A 94 -6.92 -7.78 -4.38
C THR A 94 -6.22 -7.27 -5.64
N ASP A 95 -6.81 -6.24 -6.26
CA ASP A 95 -6.19 -5.52 -7.37
C ASP A 95 -4.97 -4.73 -6.87
N LEU A 96 -3.78 -5.32 -7.07
CA LEU A 96 -2.52 -4.75 -6.60
C LEU A 96 -2.13 -3.47 -7.34
N VAL A 97 -2.56 -3.29 -8.59
CA VAL A 97 -2.28 -2.08 -9.37
C VAL A 97 -3.07 -0.91 -8.80
N ARG A 98 -4.36 -1.12 -8.52
CA ARG A 98 -5.23 -0.10 -7.91
C ARG A 98 -4.80 0.27 -6.50
N ASN A 99 -4.30 -0.69 -5.73
CA ASN A 99 -3.93 -0.52 -4.32
C ASN A 99 -2.45 -0.20 -4.10
N SER A 100 -1.66 -0.02 -5.16
CA SER A 100 -0.20 0.08 -5.08
C SER A 100 0.26 1.20 -4.15
N ASP A 101 -0.32 2.41 -4.25
CA ASP A 101 0.03 3.56 -3.41
C ASP A 101 -0.11 3.23 -1.90
N LEU A 102 -1.18 2.53 -1.52
CA LEU A 102 -1.42 2.11 -0.13
C LEU A 102 -0.46 0.99 0.30
N ILE A 103 -0.28 -0.03 -0.54
CA ILE A 103 0.60 -1.15 -0.25
C ILE A 103 2.04 -0.66 -0.08
N ILE A 104 2.54 0.16 -1.00
CA ILE A 104 3.88 0.75 -0.93
C ILE A 104 4.04 1.60 0.33
N SER A 105 3.05 2.45 0.65
CA SER A 105 3.12 3.33 1.82
C SER A 105 3.09 2.54 3.14
N SER A 106 2.26 1.49 3.22
CA SER A 106 2.17 0.64 4.40
C SER A 106 3.43 -0.20 4.59
N LEU A 107 3.98 -0.82 3.54
CA LEU A 107 5.26 -1.52 3.60
C LEU A 107 6.40 -0.60 4.05
N ASN A 108 6.44 0.65 3.58
CA ASN A 108 7.43 1.63 4.01
C ASN A 108 7.25 2.05 5.47
N LEU A 109 6.02 2.15 5.98
CA LEU A 109 5.75 2.37 7.40
C LEU A 109 6.25 1.19 8.25
N LEU A 110 5.91 -0.04 7.87
CA LEU A 110 6.34 -1.25 8.58
C LEU A 110 7.87 -1.38 8.59
N ARG A 111 8.50 -1.11 7.45
CA ARG A 111 9.97 -1.13 7.31
C ARG A 111 10.63 -0.06 8.17
N TYR A 112 10.03 1.13 8.24
CA TYR A 112 10.52 2.17 9.14
C TYR A 112 10.48 1.70 10.61
N LEU A 113 9.36 1.11 11.04
CA LEU A 113 9.18 0.64 12.41
C LEU A 113 10.22 -0.43 12.79
N ILE A 114 10.40 -1.47 11.98
CA ILE A 114 11.36 -2.54 12.30
C ILE A 114 12.82 -2.06 12.34
N ILE A 115 13.18 -1.07 11.50
CA ILE A 115 14.55 -0.54 11.45
C ILE A 115 14.79 0.45 12.59
N ARG A 116 13.81 1.31 12.90
CA ARG A 116 14.00 2.45 13.80
C ARG A 116 13.67 2.13 15.25
N ASP A 117 12.69 1.27 15.51
CA ASP A 117 12.21 0.95 16.85
C ASP A 117 12.93 -0.27 17.43
N THR A 118 14.25 -0.17 17.58
CA THR A 118 15.10 -1.30 18.00
C THR A 118 14.81 -1.79 19.42
N GLU A 119 14.30 -0.93 20.29
CA GLU A 119 13.92 -1.25 21.68
C GLU A 119 12.44 -1.63 21.83
N ASN A 120 11.71 -1.77 20.71
CA ASN A 120 10.27 -2.06 20.67
C ASN A 120 9.42 -1.07 21.49
N PHE A 121 9.82 0.20 21.53
CA PHE A 121 9.10 1.24 22.25
C PHE A 121 7.71 1.53 21.67
N THR A 122 7.54 1.31 20.37
CA THR A 122 6.24 1.41 19.71
C THR A 122 5.34 0.21 19.99
N GLY A 123 5.86 -0.90 20.52
CA GLY A 123 5.15 -2.17 20.64
C GLY A 123 4.92 -2.87 19.29
N PHE A 124 5.65 -2.47 18.25
CA PHE A 124 5.49 -3.00 16.90
C PHE A 124 5.82 -4.49 16.78
N LEU A 125 6.80 -5.01 17.52
CA LEU A 125 7.21 -6.42 17.42
C LEU A 125 6.07 -7.37 17.78
N GLU A 126 5.21 -6.99 18.71
CA GLU A 126 4.01 -7.74 19.11
C GLU A 126 2.95 -7.83 18.00
N LEU A 127 3.06 -7.02 16.94
CA LEU A 127 2.18 -7.07 15.78
C LEU A 127 2.63 -8.06 14.73
N LEU A 128 3.92 -8.38 14.69
CA LEU A 128 4.52 -9.14 13.59
C LEU A 128 3.82 -10.48 13.32
N PRO A 129 3.46 -11.32 14.31
CA PRO A 129 2.78 -12.58 14.04
C PRO A 129 1.42 -12.38 13.36
N SER A 130 0.66 -11.38 13.79
CA SER A 130 -0.64 -11.07 13.19
C SER A 130 -0.49 -10.42 11.81
N LEU A 131 0.51 -9.56 11.62
CA LEU A 131 0.80 -8.91 10.34
C LEU A 131 1.27 -9.92 9.30
N ASP A 132 2.09 -10.88 9.68
CA ASP A 132 2.56 -11.92 8.77
C ASP A 132 1.39 -12.73 8.22
N ASN A 133 0.55 -13.26 9.11
CA ASN A 133 -0.60 -14.08 8.75
C ASN A 133 -1.68 -13.33 7.97
N ASN A 134 -1.96 -12.07 8.35
CA ASN A 134 -3.11 -11.33 7.82
C ASN A 134 -2.75 -10.41 6.65
N TYR A 135 -1.47 -10.11 6.43
CA TYR A 135 -1.05 -9.13 5.44
C TYR A 135 0.18 -9.56 4.62
N LEU A 136 1.34 -9.82 5.25
CA LEU A 136 2.59 -10.04 4.50
C LEU A 136 2.58 -11.33 3.68
N SER A 137 2.18 -12.45 4.30
CA SER A 137 2.07 -13.74 3.61
C SER A 137 0.95 -13.73 2.54
N PRO A 138 -0.27 -13.21 2.83
CA PRO A 138 -1.28 -13.00 1.80
C PRO A 138 -0.83 -12.10 0.64
N LEU A 139 -0.09 -11.01 0.92
CA LEU A 139 0.42 -10.11 -0.11
C LEU A 139 1.42 -10.81 -1.01
N LYS A 140 2.34 -11.61 -0.45
CA LYS A 140 3.28 -12.42 -1.23
C LYS A 140 2.54 -13.35 -2.21
N LYS A 141 1.48 -14.01 -1.73
CA LYS A 141 0.64 -14.87 -2.58
C LYS A 141 -0.10 -14.07 -3.66
N ALA A 142 -0.67 -12.91 -3.31
CA ALA A 142 -1.33 -12.03 -4.26
C ALA A 142 -0.38 -11.61 -5.39
N ILE A 143 0.86 -11.19 -5.06
CA ILE A 143 1.89 -10.81 -6.04
C ILE A 143 2.19 -11.97 -7.01
N GLN A 144 2.39 -13.18 -6.47
CA GLN A 144 2.68 -14.36 -7.29
C GLN A 144 1.52 -14.69 -8.25
N MET A 145 0.28 -14.64 -7.74
CA MET A 145 -0.92 -14.90 -8.55
C MET A 145 -1.13 -13.84 -9.63
N SER A 146 -1.06 -12.55 -9.27
CA SER A 146 -1.19 -11.45 -10.21
C SER A 146 -0.09 -11.49 -11.28
N ARG A 147 1.16 -11.73 -10.89
CA ARG A 147 2.27 -11.86 -11.86
C ARG A 147 2.02 -12.99 -12.85
N ALA A 148 1.66 -14.18 -12.38
CA ALA A 148 1.38 -15.33 -13.24
C ALA A 148 0.24 -15.02 -14.24
N HIS A 149 -0.80 -14.32 -13.77
CA HIS A 149 -1.92 -13.91 -14.61
C HIS A 149 -1.50 -12.93 -15.72
N TYR A 150 -0.78 -11.86 -15.37
CA TYR A 150 -0.33 -10.86 -16.35
C TYR A 150 0.71 -11.41 -17.33
N GLU A 151 1.60 -12.29 -16.89
CA GLU A 151 2.55 -12.99 -17.78
C GLU A 151 1.85 -13.93 -18.76
N LEU A 152 0.76 -14.60 -18.34
CA LEU A 152 -0.05 -15.40 -19.26
C LEU A 152 -0.72 -14.52 -20.32
N GLN A 153 -1.35 -13.42 -19.91
CA GLN A 153 -1.94 -12.45 -20.86
C GLN A 153 -0.87 -11.91 -21.85
N LYS A 154 0.35 -11.64 -21.36
CA LYS A 154 1.46 -11.19 -22.21
C LYS A 154 1.83 -12.22 -23.29
N LYS A 155 1.79 -13.51 -22.95
CA LYS A 155 2.05 -14.60 -23.91
C LYS A 155 0.93 -14.75 -24.93
N GLU A 156 -0.33 -14.65 -24.50
CA GLU A 156 -1.50 -14.74 -25.39
C GLU A 156 -1.53 -13.63 -26.44
N ILE A 157 -1.07 -12.42 -26.11
CA ILE A 157 -0.95 -11.33 -27.09
C ILE A 157 0.18 -11.60 -28.10
N ASN A 158 1.28 -12.22 -27.68
CA ASN A 158 2.41 -12.56 -28.55
C ASN A 158 2.13 -13.76 -29.47
N GLN A 159 1.27 -14.68 -29.02
CA GLN A 159 0.92 -15.91 -29.73
C GLN A 159 -0.60 -16.11 -29.63
N PRO A 160 -1.41 -15.42 -30.46
CA PRO A 160 -2.82 -15.74 -30.55
C PRO A 160 -2.93 -17.19 -31.01
N SER A 161 -3.43 -18.08 -30.17
CA SER A 161 -3.55 -19.49 -30.51
C SER A 161 -4.44 -19.65 -31.75
N ASN A 162 -3.98 -20.43 -32.73
CA ASN A 162 -4.74 -20.88 -33.91
C ASN A 162 -5.90 -21.84 -33.56
N THR A 163 -6.56 -21.64 -32.41
CA THR A 163 -7.75 -22.39 -32.03
C THR A 163 -8.97 -21.66 -32.57
N ASP A 164 -9.38 -22.06 -33.77
CA ASP A 164 -10.71 -21.82 -34.33
C ASP A 164 -11.77 -22.11 -33.25
N GLY A 165 -12.62 -21.12 -32.96
CA GLY A 165 -13.95 -21.39 -32.36
C GLY A 165 -14.42 -20.51 -31.22
N VAL A 166 -13.57 -19.79 -30.49
CA VAL A 166 -14.06 -18.85 -29.45
C VAL A 166 -13.31 -17.54 -29.55
N LYS A 167 -13.94 -16.54 -30.17
CA LYS A 167 -13.54 -15.13 -30.01
C LYS A 167 -13.81 -14.71 -28.57
N THR A 168 -12.96 -15.13 -27.63
CA THR A 168 -12.83 -14.42 -26.36
C THR A 168 -12.18 -13.09 -26.70
N SER A 169 -13.01 -12.06 -26.83
CA SER A 169 -12.58 -10.67 -26.78
C SER A 169 -11.64 -10.51 -25.58
N THR A 170 -10.33 -10.47 -25.82
CA THR A 170 -9.30 -10.30 -24.80
C THR A 170 -9.37 -8.85 -24.31
N THR A 171 -10.34 -8.57 -23.45
CA THR A 171 -10.42 -7.34 -22.66
C THR A 171 -9.33 -7.40 -21.61
N VAL A 172 -8.34 -6.51 -21.74
CA VAL A 172 -7.34 -6.31 -20.69
C VAL A 172 -8.02 -5.45 -19.64
N SER A 173 -8.22 -6.00 -18.44
CA SER A 173 -8.73 -5.26 -17.29
C SER A 173 -7.56 -4.84 -16.40
N VAL A 174 -7.46 -3.54 -16.12
CA VAL A 174 -6.51 -2.99 -15.14
C VAL A 174 -7.27 -2.05 -14.23
N GLY A 175 -7.15 -2.21 -12.91
CA GLY A 175 -7.92 -1.39 -11.98
C GLY A 175 -9.40 -1.77 -11.89
N GLY A 176 -9.79 -2.96 -12.39
CA GLY A 176 -11.19 -3.37 -12.53
C GLY A 176 -11.95 -2.70 -13.68
N MET A 177 -11.27 -1.97 -14.58
CA MET A 177 -11.88 -1.39 -15.78
C MET A 177 -11.41 -2.14 -17.03
N GLU A 178 -12.37 -2.63 -17.82
CA GLU A 178 -12.10 -3.11 -19.18
C GLU A 178 -11.66 -1.93 -20.06
N LEU A 179 -10.42 -1.98 -20.56
CA LEU A 179 -9.88 -0.90 -21.38
C LEU A 179 -10.45 -1.03 -22.82
N PRO A 180 -11.06 0.04 -23.39
CA PRO A 180 -11.63 -0.02 -24.73
C PRO A 180 -10.52 -0.17 -25.79
N HIS A 181 -10.79 -0.97 -26.83
CA HIS A 181 -10.01 -1.22 -28.06
C HIS A 181 -8.55 -0.70 -28.07
N LEU A 182 -7.71 -1.23 -27.18
CA LEU A 182 -6.27 -0.96 -27.20
C LEU A 182 -5.58 -1.75 -28.31
N SER A 183 -4.60 -1.12 -28.98
CA SER A 183 -3.69 -1.84 -29.89
C SER A 183 -2.88 -2.88 -29.10
N SER A 184 -2.36 -3.91 -29.78
CA SER A 184 -1.52 -4.92 -29.13
C SER A 184 -0.33 -4.31 -28.40
N GLU A 185 0.30 -3.28 -28.98
CA GLU A 185 1.41 -2.55 -28.37
C GLU A 185 1.00 -1.83 -27.08
N GLN A 186 -0.18 -1.18 -27.07
CA GLN A 186 -0.70 -0.54 -25.86
C GLN A 186 -1.04 -1.55 -24.76
N LYS A 187 -1.57 -2.73 -25.14
CA LYS A 187 -1.80 -3.83 -24.18
C LYS A 187 -0.50 -4.31 -23.55
N PHE A 188 0.58 -4.44 -24.34
CA PHE A 188 1.91 -4.78 -23.81
C PHE A 188 2.41 -3.73 -22.81
N GLN A 189 2.33 -2.45 -23.15
CA GLN A 189 2.78 -1.38 -22.25
C GLN A 189 2.02 -1.38 -20.92
N VAL A 190 0.71 -1.62 -20.96
CA VAL A 190 -0.13 -1.72 -19.76
C VAL A 190 0.28 -2.92 -18.90
N ILE A 191 0.49 -4.09 -19.51
CA ILE A 191 0.94 -5.30 -18.81
C ILE A 191 2.32 -5.11 -18.20
N ASP A 192 3.28 -4.56 -18.96
CA ASP A 192 4.62 -4.27 -18.47
C ASP A 192 4.59 -3.26 -17.31
N GLY A 193 3.72 -2.25 -17.38
CA GLY A 193 3.49 -1.33 -16.28
C GLY A 193 3.01 -2.04 -15.00
N ALA A 194 2.08 -2.99 -15.13
CA ALA A 194 1.60 -3.79 -14.01
C ALA A 194 2.69 -4.72 -13.44
N LEU A 195 3.43 -5.42 -14.30
CA LEU A 195 4.53 -6.30 -13.90
C LEU A 195 5.63 -5.54 -13.15
N ASN A 196 6.03 -4.37 -13.66
CA ASN A 196 7.00 -3.49 -12.99
C ASN A 196 6.48 -3.02 -11.62
N MET A 197 5.18 -2.75 -11.49
CA MET A 197 4.56 -2.41 -10.20
C MET A 197 4.64 -3.60 -9.22
N PHE A 198 4.41 -4.83 -9.70
CA PHE A 198 4.54 -6.03 -8.87
C PHE A 198 5.99 -6.24 -8.42
N ASP A 199 6.98 -6.02 -9.30
CA ASP A 199 8.40 -6.06 -8.94
C ASP A 199 8.75 -5.05 -7.84
N LEU A 200 8.24 -3.82 -7.95
CA LEU A 200 8.45 -2.80 -6.93
C LEU A 200 7.87 -3.23 -5.58
N ILE A 201 6.62 -3.70 -5.55
CA ILE A 201 5.98 -4.15 -4.31
C ILE A 201 6.73 -5.34 -3.72
N ASP A 202 7.12 -6.32 -4.55
CA ASP A 202 7.83 -7.53 -4.11
C ASP A 202 9.22 -7.21 -3.55
N SER A 203 9.93 -6.24 -4.15
CA SER A 203 11.22 -5.77 -3.65
C SER A 203 11.10 -5.13 -2.25
N LEU A 204 10.04 -4.34 -2.02
CA LEU A 204 9.78 -3.71 -0.73
C LEU A 204 9.37 -4.74 0.33
N LEU A 205 8.52 -5.70 -0.05
CA LEU A 205 8.08 -6.79 0.81
C LEU A 205 9.26 -7.67 1.22
N SER A 206 10.08 -8.09 0.26
CA SER A 206 11.27 -8.91 0.49
C SER A 206 12.23 -8.20 1.44
N ARG A 207 12.50 -6.90 1.21
CA ARG A 207 13.37 -6.12 2.09
C ARG A 207 12.80 -5.99 3.51
N LEU A 208 11.49 -5.84 3.66
CA LEU A 208 10.84 -5.82 4.98
C LEU A 208 11.00 -7.16 5.70
N ILE A 209 10.79 -8.28 5.00
CA ILE A 209 10.94 -9.63 5.55
C ILE A 209 12.38 -9.87 6.02
N GLU A 210 13.37 -9.46 5.23
CA GLU A 210 14.79 -9.51 5.63
C GLU A 210 15.02 -8.72 6.92
N CYS A 211 14.56 -7.47 7.02
CA CYS A 211 14.70 -6.67 8.24
C CYS A 211 14.04 -7.34 9.46
N ILE A 212 12.89 -8.00 9.28
CA ILE A 212 12.23 -8.75 10.34
C ILE A 212 13.08 -9.97 10.76
N HIS A 213 13.71 -10.65 9.81
CA HIS A 213 14.57 -11.79 10.09
C HIS A 213 15.83 -11.36 10.83
N ASP A 214 16.54 -10.33 10.34
CA ASP A 214 17.75 -9.76 10.94
C ASP A 214 17.49 -9.36 12.40
N HIS A 215 16.33 -8.76 12.67
CA HIS A 215 15.95 -8.35 14.03
C HIS A 215 15.68 -9.54 14.98
N LYS A 216 15.21 -10.68 14.47
CA LYS A 216 14.99 -11.90 15.29
C LYS A 216 16.28 -12.63 15.63
N THR A 217 17.35 -12.37 14.89
CA THR A 217 18.67 -12.99 15.08
C THR A 217 19.60 -12.19 16.01
N LEU A 218 19.19 -10.99 16.43
CA LEU A 218 19.85 -10.16 17.44
C LEU A 218 19.34 -10.50 18.84
#